data_AF-A0A7S0J8W8-F1
#
_entry.id   AF-A0A7S0J8W8-F1
#
_cell.length_a   1.000
_cell.length_b   1.000
_cell.length_c   1.000
_cell.angle_alpha   90.00
_cell.angle_beta   90.00
_cell.angle_gamma   90.00
#
_symmetry.space_group_name_H-M   'P 1'
#
loop_
_entity.id
_entity.type
_entity.pdbx_description
1 polymer ?
#
loop_
_entity_poly.entity_id
_entity_poly.type
_entity_poly.pdbx_seq_one_letter_code
_entity_poly.pdbx_strand_id
1 'polypeptide(L)'
;ILACCAPQCDVYDFTARPIVQSVLEGFNGTVFAYGQTGCGKSFTMEGRMEPELRGIIPSSFVHVFEEMSVHSEELQYLVTASYVEIYNEEVRDLLGDSKTSLQLKEDGKRETYVAGLKEVPVKSVAELMNALNVGLRNRQVGATLMNADSSRSHSVFILSVEQARKDGDGGMIAGKLNLVDLAGSERQSKTGAQGERAKEGIKINLSLS
;
A
#
# COMPACT_ATOMS: atom_id res chain seq x y z
N ILE A 1 -15.34 -15.25 -5.84
CA ILE A 1 -15.23 -15.86 -4.49
C ILE A 1 -14.12 -16.87 -4.57
N LEU A 2 -13.07 -16.72 -3.76
CA LEU A 2 -11.95 -17.66 -3.68
C LEU A 2 -12.22 -18.67 -2.55
N ALA A 3 -11.74 -19.90 -2.70
CA ALA A 3 -11.87 -20.94 -1.67
C ALA A 3 -10.99 -20.63 -0.45
N CYS A 4 -11.33 -21.19 0.72
CA CYS A 4 -10.59 -20.96 1.98
C CYS A 4 -9.13 -21.44 1.94
N CYS A 5 -8.78 -22.33 1.00
CA CYS A 5 -7.45 -22.87 0.79
C CYS A 5 -6.81 -22.37 -0.51
N ALA A 6 -7.34 -21.30 -1.11
CA ALA A 6 -6.74 -20.72 -2.30
C ALA A 6 -5.29 -20.30 -1.99
N PRO A 7 -4.30 -20.76 -2.78
CA PRO A 7 -2.92 -20.36 -2.59
C PRO A 7 -2.77 -18.86 -2.90
N GLN A 8 -1.71 -18.25 -2.35
CA GLN A 8 -1.47 -16.81 -2.52
C GLN A 8 -1.33 -16.40 -3.99
N CYS A 9 -0.77 -17.28 -4.83
CA CYS A 9 -0.67 -17.04 -6.27
C CYS A 9 -2.05 -16.88 -6.93
N ASP A 10 -3.02 -17.72 -6.59
CA ASP A 10 -4.37 -17.65 -7.16
C ASP A 10 -5.09 -16.38 -6.70
N VAL A 11 -4.88 -15.99 -5.44
CA VAL A 11 -5.40 -14.72 -4.91
C VAL A 11 -4.82 -13.55 -5.70
N TYR A 12 -3.50 -13.55 -5.92
CA TYR A 12 -2.81 -12.51 -6.67
C TYR A 12 -3.28 -12.44 -8.13
N ASP A 13 -3.32 -13.58 -8.82
CA ASP A 13 -3.66 -13.67 -10.24
C ASP A 13 -5.10 -13.23 -10.50
N PHE A 14 -6.03 -13.56 -9.59
CA PHE A 14 -7.43 -13.17 -9.73
C PHE A 14 -7.68 -11.69 -9.40
N THR A 15 -6.87 -11.08 -8.52
CA THR A 15 -7.17 -9.74 -7.97
C THR A 15 -6.21 -8.67 -8.47
N ALA A 16 -4.92 -8.81 -8.20
CA ALA A 16 -3.93 -7.75 -8.37
C ALA A 16 -3.27 -7.77 -9.74
N ARG A 17 -3.08 -8.94 -10.38
CA ARG A 17 -2.46 -9.05 -11.70
C ARG A 17 -3.07 -8.12 -12.76
N PRO A 18 -4.39 -8.10 -13.01
CA PRO A 18 -4.96 -7.20 -14.02
C PRO A 18 -4.80 -5.72 -13.65
N ILE A 19 -4.81 -5.39 -12.36
CA ILE A 19 -4.64 -4.00 -11.90
C ILE A 19 -3.20 -3.54 -12.13
N VAL A 20 -2.21 -4.40 -11.86
CA VAL A 20 -0.79 -4.11 -12.13
C VAL A 20 -0.56 -3.88 -13.63
N GLN A 21 -1.18 -4.68 -14.50
CA GLN A 21 -1.12 -4.48 -15.95
C GLN A 21 -1.69 -3.11 -16.35
N SER A 22 -2.88 -2.75 -15.87
CA SER A 22 -3.46 -1.43 -16.13
C SER A 22 -2.57 -0.28 -15.59
N VAL A 23 -1.86 -0.47 -14.48
CA VAL A 23 -0.94 0.55 -13.96
C VAL A 23 0.26 0.76 -14.89
N LEU A 24 0.79 -0.31 -15.47
CA LEU A 24 1.87 -0.22 -16.47
C LEU A 24 1.40 0.44 -17.78
N GLU A 25 0.11 0.34 -18.09
CA GLU A 25 -0.55 1.06 -19.19
C GLU A 25 -0.86 2.53 -18.86
N GLY A 26 -0.48 3.03 -17.67
CA GLY A 26 -0.64 4.41 -17.25
C GLY A 26 -1.97 4.74 -16.56
N PHE A 27 -2.69 3.73 -16.06
CA PHE A 27 -3.88 3.94 -15.24
C PHE A 27 -3.57 3.91 -13.74
N ASN A 28 -4.47 4.46 -12.93
CA ASN A 28 -4.38 4.33 -11.48
C ASN A 28 -5.15 3.08 -11.02
N GLY A 29 -4.53 2.29 -10.15
CA GLY A 29 -5.06 1.07 -9.60
C GLY A 29 -5.03 1.07 -8.07
N THR A 30 -6.05 0.49 -7.44
CA THR A 30 -6.08 0.35 -5.98
C THR A 30 -6.57 -1.03 -5.58
N VAL A 31 -5.85 -1.69 -4.69
CA VAL A 31 -6.21 -2.98 -4.08
C VAL A 31 -6.45 -2.75 -2.60
N PHE A 32 -7.62 -3.13 -2.11
CA PHE A 32 -7.98 -3.06 -0.70
C PHE A 32 -8.07 -4.44 -0.07
N ALA A 33 -7.45 -4.61 1.09
CA ALA A 33 -7.77 -5.69 2.02
C ALA A 33 -8.68 -5.16 3.13
N TYR A 34 -9.89 -5.72 3.23
CA TYR A 34 -10.90 -5.34 4.20
C TYR A 34 -11.43 -6.55 4.96
N GLY A 35 -11.69 -6.37 6.25
CA GLY A 35 -12.27 -7.41 7.11
C GLY A 35 -11.95 -7.19 8.58
N GLN A 36 -12.56 -8.02 9.44
CA GLN A 36 -12.35 -7.94 10.89
C GLN A 36 -10.91 -8.28 11.28
N THR A 37 -10.48 -7.86 12.46
CA THR A 37 -9.18 -8.25 13.01
C THR A 37 -9.05 -9.78 13.10
N GLY A 38 -7.89 -10.29 12.67
CA GLY A 38 -7.62 -11.73 12.61
C GLY A 38 -8.15 -12.46 11.37
N CYS A 39 -8.82 -11.79 10.42
CA CYS A 39 -9.33 -12.44 9.21
C CYS A 39 -8.30 -12.65 8.09
N GLY A 40 -7.03 -12.29 8.31
CA GLY A 40 -5.94 -12.53 7.36
C GLY A 40 -5.59 -11.36 6.42
N LYS A 41 -6.05 -10.13 6.65
CA LYS A 41 -5.75 -8.97 5.75
C LYS A 41 -4.26 -8.79 5.48
N SER A 42 -3.44 -8.63 6.52
CA SER A 42 -2.00 -8.45 6.40
C SER A 42 -1.32 -9.71 5.85
N PHE A 43 -1.87 -10.90 6.10
CA PHE A 43 -1.39 -12.13 5.46
C PHE A 43 -1.67 -12.13 3.94
N THR A 44 -2.82 -11.63 3.49
CA THR A 44 -3.11 -11.50 2.06
C THR A 44 -2.24 -10.41 1.41
N MET A 45 -2.08 -9.26 2.07
CA MET A 45 -1.34 -8.11 1.51
C MET A 45 0.18 -8.30 1.54
N GLU A 46 0.75 -8.65 2.68
CA GLU A 46 2.20 -8.80 2.86
C GLU A 46 2.62 -10.27 2.71
N GLY A 47 1.84 -11.17 3.31
CA GLY A 47 2.15 -12.60 3.34
C GLY A 47 3.38 -12.90 4.19
N ARG A 48 4.20 -13.84 3.71
CA ARG A 48 5.47 -14.18 4.34
C ARG A 48 6.62 -14.11 3.34
N MET A 49 7.83 -14.28 3.85
CA MET A 49 9.06 -14.23 3.05
C MET A 49 9.20 -15.45 2.14
N GLU A 50 8.58 -16.58 2.48
CA GLU A 50 8.58 -17.77 1.64
C GLU A 50 7.86 -17.50 0.30
N PRO A 51 8.42 -17.90 -0.85
CA PRO A 51 7.84 -17.64 -2.16
C PRO A 51 6.39 -18.08 -2.31
N GLU A 52 6.01 -19.24 -1.77
CA GLU A 52 4.64 -19.76 -1.88
C GLU A 52 3.62 -19.01 -1.00
N LEU A 53 4.11 -18.29 0.02
CA LEU A 53 3.30 -17.55 0.98
C LEU A 53 3.37 -16.03 0.80
N ARG A 54 4.06 -15.58 -0.26
CA ARG A 54 4.23 -14.17 -0.61
C ARG A 54 2.86 -13.53 -0.88
N GLY A 55 2.58 -12.41 -0.22
CA GLY A 55 1.33 -11.68 -0.40
C GLY A 55 1.26 -10.83 -1.67
N ILE A 56 0.20 -10.04 -1.80
CA ILE A 56 -0.07 -9.18 -2.96
C ILE A 56 1.01 -8.11 -3.17
N ILE A 57 1.49 -7.46 -2.11
CA ILE A 57 2.48 -6.37 -2.18
C ILE A 57 3.80 -6.87 -2.78
N PRO A 58 4.50 -7.83 -2.14
CA PRO A 58 5.76 -8.34 -2.69
C PRO A 58 5.58 -9.05 -4.05
N SER A 59 4.43 -9.65 -4.34
CA SER A 59 4.16 -10.24 -5.67
C SER A 59 3.99 -9.17 -6.75
N SER A 60 3.34 -8.03 -6.42
CA SER A 60 3.23 -6.87 -7.31
C SER A 60 4.59 -6.30 -7.68
N PHE A 61 5.53 -6.25 -6.73
CA PHE A 61 6.87 -5.73 -6.99
C PHE A 61 7.60 -6.56 -8.06
N VAL A 62 7.53 -7.89 -7.94
CA VAL A 62 8.15 -8.81 -8.90
C VAL A 62 7.50 -8.64 -10.27
N HIS A 63 6.18 -8.69 -10.34
CA HIS A 63 5.45 -8.57 -11.61
C HIS A 63 5.72 -7.25 -12.34
N VAL A 64 5.75 -6.12 -11.62
CA VAL A 64 6.07 -4.80 -12.21
C VAL A 64 7.47 -4.82 -12.84
N PHE A 65 8.48 -5.30 -12.12
CA PHE A 65 9.86 -5.31 -12.63
C PHE A 65 10.08 -6.35 -13.73
N GLU A 66 9.36 -7.47 -13.71
CA GLU A 66 9.37 -8.46 -14.78
C GLU A 66 8.84 -7.83 -16.09
N GLU A 67 7.66 -7.19 -16.05
CA GLU A 67 7.09 -6.54 -17.24
C GLU A 67 7.93 -5.38 -17.77
N MET A 68 8.51 -4.57 -16.87
CA MET A 68 9.44 -3.51 -17.25
C MET A 68 10.69 -4.06 -17.95
N SER A 69 11.17 -5.24 -17.54
CA SER A 69 12.35 -5.86 -18.14
C SER A 69 12.09 -6.34 -19.57
N VAL A 70 10.87 -6.85 -19.84
CA VAL A 70 10.44 -7.30 -21.17
C VAL A 70 10.44 -6.14 -22.18
N HIS A 71 10.01 -4.95 -21.77
CA HIS A 71 9.89 -3.77 -22.65
C HIS A 71 11.07 -2.79 -22.53
N SER A 72 12.16 -3.21 -21.89
CA SER A 72 13.29 -2.33 -21.55
C SER A 72 14.07 -1.79 -22.74
N GLU A 73 13.95 -2.38 -23.93
CA GLU A 73 14.59 -1.87 -25.16
C GLU A 73 13.87 -0.65 -25.73
N GLU A 74 12.54 -0.58 -25.59
CA GLU A 74 11.68 0.46 -26.18
C GLU A 74 11.31 1.56 -25.16
N LEU A 75 11.14 1.17 -23.90
CA LEU A 75 10.64 2.02 -22.83
C LEU A 75 11.71 2.32 -21.79
N GLN A 76 11.62 3.51 -21.20
CA GLN A 76 12.34 3.91 -20.00
C GLN A 76 11.36 4.17 -18.86
N TYR A 77 11.74 3.78 -17.65
CA TYR A 77 10.87 3.81 -16.48
C TYR A 77 11.50 4.61 -15.34
N LEU A 78 10.66 5.35 -14.61
CA LEU A 78 10.97 5.89 -13.30
C LEU A 78 9.95 5.32 -12.31
N VAL A 79 10.44 4.60 -11.30
CA VAL A 79 9.60 4.01 -10.26
C VAL A 79 9.90 4.69 -8.94
N THR A 80 8.87 5.14 -8.25
CA THR A 80 8.95 5.68 -6.89
C THR A 80 8.02 4.94 -5.95
N ALA A 81 8.45 4.78 -4.70
CA ALA A 81 7.69 4.13 -3.66
C ALA A 81 7.47 5.07 -2.48
N SER A 82 6.26 5.05 -1.93
CA SER A 82 5.87 5.76 -0.71
C SER A 82 5.09 4.81 0.19
N TYR A 83 5.19 4.97 1.51
CA TYR A 83 4.44 4.13 2.43
C TYR A 83 3.88 4.97 3.56
N VAL A 84 2.56 4.92 3.71
CA VAL A 84 1.80 5.77 4.64
C VAL A 84 1.05 4.92 5.65
N GLU A 85 1.02 5.39 6.90
CA GLU A 85 0.11 4.93 7.93
C GLU A 85 -0.92 6.02 8.24
N ILE A 86 -2.18 5.63 8.39
CA ILE A 86 -3.25 6.50 8.88
C ILE A 86 -3.72 5.93 10.22
N TYR A 87 -3.49 6.68 11.29
CA TYR A 87 -3.89 6.32 12.65
C TYR A 87 -4.52 7.51 13.35
N ASN A 88 -5.74 7.35 13.85
CA ASN A 88 -6.48 8.39 14.58
C ASN A 88 -6.57 9.73 13.81
N GLU A 89 -6.80 9.69 12.49
CA GLU A 89 -6.82 10.86 11.57
C GLU A 89 -5.46 11.54 11.34
N GLU A 90 -4.37 10.98 11.88
CA GLU A 90 -3.02 11.44 11.58
C GLU A 90 -2.41 10.59 10.48
N VAL A 91 -1.84 11.27 9.48
CA VAL A 91 -1.13 10.65 8.36
C VAL A 91 0.36 10.65 8.69
N ARG A 92 1.03 9.51 8.54
CA ARG A 92 2.46 9.38 8.87
C ARG A 92 3.22 8.73 7.74
N ASP A 93 4.43 9.23 7.51
CA ASP A 93 5.34 8.66 6.54
C ASP A 93 6.15 7.52 7.15
N LEU A 94 5.98 6.31 6.64
CA LEU A 94 6.71 5.13 7.09
C LEU A 94 8.10 5.00 6.44
N LEU A 95 8.41 5.75 5.37
CA LEU A 95 9.75 5.77 4.73
C LEU A 95 10.56 7.05 5.05
N GLY A 96 9.89 8.06 5.58
CA GLY A 96 10.43 9.34 6.02
C GLY A 96 10.52 9.47 7.54
N ASP A 97 10.19 10.67 8.04
CA ASP A 97 10.08 10.92 9.47
C ASP A 97 8.67 10.53 9.99
N SER A 98 8.59 9.32 10.54
CA SER A 98 7.34 8.76 11.08
C SER A 98 6.81 9.48 12.33
N LYS A 99 7.56 10.44 12.89
CA LYS A 99 7.14 11.22 14.06
C LYS A 99 6.29 12.43 13.70
N THR A 100 6.37 12.89 12.46
CA THR A 100 5.67 14.09 12.02
C THR A 100 4.38 13.71 11.31
N SER A 101 3.26 14.30 11.74
CA SER A 101 1.97 14.15 11.06
C SER A 101 1.96 14.97 9.78
N LEU A 102 1.62 14.33 8.66
CA LEU A 102 1.51 14.93 7.34
C LEU A 102 0.08 15.42 7.08
N GLN A 103 -0.03 16.44 6.23
CA GLN A 103 -1.33 17.02 5.87
C GLN A 103 -1.77 16.55 4.50
N LEU A 104 -3.04 16.19 4.39
CA LEU A 104 -3.71 16.02 3.10
C LEU A 104 -3.96 17.40 2.49
N LYS A 105 -3.59 17.56 1.22
CA LYS A 105 -3.82 18.77 0.43
C LYS A 105 -4.46 18.40 -0.90
N GLU A 106 -5.14 19.36 -1.50
CA GLU A 106 -5.63 19.24 -2.88
C GLU A 106 -4.68 19.99 -3.81
N ASP A 107 -4.38 19.41 -4.97
CA ASP A 107 -3.64 20.07 -6.02
C ASP A 107 -4.54 21.01 -6.84
N GLY A 108 -3.96 21.69 -7.83
CA GLY A 108 -4.72 22.58 -8.73
C GLY A 108 -5.77 21.87 -9.61
N LYS A 109 -5.72 20.53 -9.67
CA LYS A 109 -6.68 19.67 -10.39
C LYS A 109 -7.71 19.02 -9.45
N ARG A 110 -7.72 19.38 -8.16
CA ARG A 110 -8.54 18.79 -7.09
C ARG A 110 -8.22 17.32 -6.80
N GLU A 111 -7.02 16.86 -7.15
CA GLU A 111 -6.51 15.58 -6.69
C GLU A 111 -5.92 15.73 -5.29
N THR A 112 -6.34 14.88 -4.37
CA THR A 112 -5.80 14.88 -3.01
C THR A 112 -4.44 14.19 -2.99
N TYR A 113 -3.45 14.82 -2.35
CA TYR A 113 -2.12 14.28 -2.12
C TYR A 113 -1.67 14.53 -0.69
N VAL A 114 -0.71 13.73 -0.21
CA VAL A 114 -0.12 13.89 1.11
C VAL A 114 1.09 14.81 0.99
N ALA A 115 0.98 16.02 1.53
CA ALA A 115 2.05 17.02 1.45
C ALA A 115 3.24 16.61 2.32
N GLY A 116 4.42 16.55 1.72
CA GLY A 116 5.65 16.14 2.40
C GLY A 116 5.86 14.63 2.49
N LEU A 117 5.00 13.83 1.82
CA LEU A 117 5.22 12.39 1.70
C LEU A 117 6.49 12.12 0.89
N LYS A 118 7.39 11.31 1.45
CA LYS A 118 8.63 10.95 0.79
C LYS A 118 8.38 9.93 -0.31
N GLU A 119 8.80 10.30 -1.52
CA GLU A 119 8.87 9.41 -2.67
C GLU A 119 10.30 8.89 -2.81
N VAL A 120 10.50 7.59 -2.61
CA VAL A 120 11.81 6.95 -2.70
C VAL A 120 11.96 6.37 -4.11
N PRO A 121 12.92 6.84 -4.93
CA PRO A 121 13.19 6.23 -6.22
C PRO A 121 13.76 4.82 -6.00
N VAL A 122 13.23 3.85 -6.74
CA VAL A 122 13.62 2.43 -6.64
C VAL A 122 13.98 1.87 -8.01
N LYS A 123 15.05 1.09 -8.06
CA LYS A 123 15.62 0.53 -9.30
C LYS A 123 15.59 -0.99 -9.35
N SER A 124 15.13 -1.65 -8.28
CA SER A 124 15.02 -3.10 -8.22
C SER A 124 13.95 -3.56 -7.25
N VAL A 125 13.50 -4.80 -7.42
CA VAL A 125 12.63 -5.49 -6.45
C VAL A 125 13.27 -5.51 -5.06
N ALA A 126 14.60 -5.66 -4.96
CA ALA A 126 15.30 -5.68 -3.68
C ALA A 126 15.18 -4.33 -2.93
N GLU A 127 15.23 -3.22 -3.65
CA GLU A 127 15.04 -1.88 -3.07
C GLU A 127 13.59 -1.66 -2.60
N LEU A 128 12.60 -2.16 -3.36
CA LEU A 128 11.19 -2.14 -2.94
C LEU A 128 10.94 -2.99 -1.69
N MET A 129 11.51 -4.20 -1.65
CA MET A 129 11.44 -5.07 -0.47
C MET A 129 12.11 -4.42 0.73
N ASN A 130 13.22 -3.71 0.53
CA ASN A 130 13.87 -2.96 1.61
C ASN A 130 12.99 -1.80 2.09
N ALA A 131 12.37 -1.03 1.19
CA ALA A 131 11.44 0.04 1.54
C ALA A 131 10.25 -0.49 2.35
N LEU A 132 9.64 -1.60 1.91
CA LEU A 132 8.58 -2.29 2.65
C LEU A 132 9.04 -2.67 4.07
N ASN A 133 10.19 -3.33 4.20
CA ASN A 133 10.74 -3.73 5.49
C ASN A 133 11.04 -2.55 6.43
N VAL A 134 11.57 -1.45 5.89
CA VAL A 134 11.80 -0.21 6.66
C VAL A 134 10.48 0.33 7.19
N GLY A 135 9.47 0.41 6.32
CA GLY A 135 8.15 0.92 6.74
C GLY A 135 7.45 0.03 7.76
N LEU A 136 7.54 -1.30 7.61
CA LEU A 136 7.00 -2.25 8.60
C LEU A 136 7.67 -2.10 9.97
N ARG A 137 8.99 -1.91 10.01
CA ARG A 137 9.70 -1.64 11.28
C ARG A 137 9.26 -0.32 11.90
N ASN A 138 9.14 0.74 11.11
CA ASN A 138 8.68 2.05 11.60
C ASN A 138 7.25 1.98 12.13
N ARG A 139 6.37 1.27 11.43
CA ARG A 139 4.99 0.99 11.86
C ARG A 139 4.97 0.24 13.19
N GLN A 140 5.79 -0.80 13.34
CA GLN A 140 5.88 -1.58 14.59
C GLN A 140 6.38 -0.73 15.77
N VAL A 141 7.39 0.12 15.54
CA VAL A 141 7.89 1.05 16.57
C VAL A 141 6.79 2.06 16.96
N GLY A 142 6.10 2.64 15.97
CA GLY A 142 4.96 3.54 16.20
C GLY A 142 3.84 2.88 17.03
N ALA A 143 3.51 1.63 16.72
CA ALA A 143 2.57 0.81 17.48
C ALA A 143 2.94 0.70 18.96
N THR A 144 4.20 0.35 19.25
CA THR A 144 4.68 0.21 20.64
C THR A 144 4.71 1.53 21.40
N LEU A 145 5.10 2.64 20.76
CA LEU A 145 5.20 3.95 21.40
C LEU A 145 3.82 4.56 21.71
N MET A 146 2.83 4.28 20.86
CA MET A 146 1.52 4.94 20.93
C MET A 146 0.40 4.03 21.45
N ASN A 147 0.73 2.81 21.88
CA ASN A 147 -0.22 1.74 22.13
C ASN A 147 -1.19 1.52 20.96
N ALA A 148 -0.74 1.85 19.74
CA ALA A 148 -1.51 1.62 18.53
C ALA A 148 -1.37 0.15 18.17
N ASP A 149 -2.49 -0.50 17.91
CA ASP A 149 -2.49 -1.86 17.36
C ASP A 149 -2.55 -1.73 15.84
N SER A 150 -1.82 -2.60 15.13
CA SER A 150 -1.93 -2.78 13.68
C SER A 150 -3.37 -3.01 13.21
N SER A 151 -4.23 -3.56 14.09
CA SER A 151 -5.68 -3.68 13.85
C SER A 151 -6.42 -2.34 13.79
N ARG A 152 -5.79 -1.24 14.21
CA ARG A 152 -6.41 0.09 14.41
C ARG A 152 -5.79 1.18 13.55
N SER A 153 -4.81 0.84 12.73
CA SER A 153 -4.24 1.73 11.72
C SER A 153 -4.43 1.18 10.32
N HIS A 154 -4.68 2.06 9.36
CA HIS A 154 -4.67 1.71 7.94
C HIS A 154 -3.27 1.93 7.40
N SER A 155 -2.82 1.09 6.47
CA SER A 155 -1.55 1.29 5.78
C SER A 155 -1.75 1.29 4.26
N VAL A 156 -1.04 2.19 3.59
CA VAL A 156 -1.13 2.38 2.13
C VAL A 156 0.28 2.39 1.57
N PHE A 157 0.66 1.32 0.87
CA PHE A 157 1.87 1.30 0.08
C PHE A 157 1.56 1.80 -1.33
N ILE A 158 2.26 2.83 -1.77
CA ILE A 158 2.04 3.51 -3.05
C ILE A 158 3.25 3.24 -3.94
N LEU A 159 3.00 2.71 -5.12
CA LEU A 159 4.00 2.54 -6.17
C LEU A 159 3.59 3.40 -7.36
N SER A 160 4.40 4.41 -7.69
CA SER A 160 4.21 5.23 -8.89
C SER A 160 5.15 4.72 -9.97
N VAL A 161 4.61 4.44 -11.14
CA VAL A 161 5.38 4.03 -12.32
C VAL A 161 5.15 5.05 -13.41
N GLU A 162 6.21 5.73 -13.78
CA GLU A 162 6.24 6.63 -14.93
C GLU A 162 7.02 5.95 -16.05
N GLN A 163 6.49 6.00 -17.27
CA GLN A 163 7.16 5.46 -18.44
C GLN A 163 7.14 6.44 -19.61
N ALA A 164 8.19 6.38 -20.42
CA ALA A 164 8.29 7.12 -21.67
C ALA A 164 8.96 6.24 -22.73
N ARG A 165 8.61 6.45 -24.01
CA ARG A 165 9.33 5.80 -25.11
C ARG A 165 10.71 6.42 -25.27
N LYS A 166 11.72 5.58 -25.56
CA LYS A 166 13.10 6.03 -25.78
C LYS A 166 13.30 6.76 -27.11
N ASP A 167 12.43 6.52 -28.09
CA ASP A 167 12.42 7.24 -29.37
C ASP A 167 11.90 8.69 -29.26
N GLY A 168 11.34 9.07 -28.09
CA GLY A 168 10.90 10.43 -27.79
C GLY A 168 9.51 10.82 -28.32
N ASP A 169 8.83 9.93 -29.07
CA ASP A 169 7.60 10.28 -29.81
C ASP A 169 6.30 9.86 -29.09
N GLY A 170 6.41 9.26 -27.90
CA GLY A 170 5.30 8.58 -27.21
C GLY A 170 4.56 9.34 -26.11
N GLY A 171 5.01 10.54 -25.75
CA GLY A 171 4.58 11.17 -24.51
C GLY A 171 5.03 10.38 -23.26
N MET A 172 4.71 10.93 -22.09
CA MET A 172 4.96 10.30 -20.80
C MET A 172 3.63 9.84 -20.23
N ILE A 173 3.56 8.59 -19.80
CA ILE A 173 2.40 8.08 -19.07
C ILE A 173 2.81 7.71 -17.65
N ALA A 174 1.89 7.85 -16.72
CA ALA A 174 2.13 7.61 -15.30
C ALA A 174 0.95 6.85 -14.70
N GLY A 175 1.22 5.75 -14.03
CA GLY A 175 0.25 4.98 -13.28
C GLY A 175 0.63 4.90 -11.81
N LYS A 176 -0.37 4.91 -10.92
CA LYS A 176 -0.18 4.73 -9.48
C LYS A 176 -0.90 3.47 -9.00
N LEU A 177 -0.16 2.57 -8.37
CA LEU A 177 -0.69 1.40 -7.67
C LEU A 177 -0.74 1.67 -6.17
N ASN A 178 -1.95 1.68 -5.61
CA ASN A 178 -2.18 1.83 -4.18
C ASN A 178 -2.55 0.46 -3.58
N LEU A 179 -1.76 -0.01 -2.63
CA LEU A 179 -1.94 -1.30 -1.97
C LEU A 179 -2.30 -1.03 -0.52
N VAL A 180 -3.57 -1.24 -0.18
CA VAL A 180 -4.19 -0.76 1.05
C VAL A 180 -4.52 -1.93 1.98
N ASP A 181 -3.91 -1.95 3.17
CA ASP A 181 -4.31 -2.81 4.29
C ASP A 181 -5.12 -1.97 5.28
N LEU A 182 -6.44 -2.21 5.33
CA LEU A 182 -7.33 -1.44 6.19
C LEU A 182 -7.33 -1.98 7.63
N ALA A 183 -7.62 -1.10 8.59
CA ALA A 183 -7.90 -1.49 9.96
C ALA A 183 -9.08 -2.48 10.07
N GLY A 184 -9.18 -3.14 11.22
CA GLY A 184 -10.26 -4.06 11.54
C GLY A 184 -11.64 -3.40 11.50
N SER A 185 -12.60 -4.04 10.83
CA SER A 185 -13.98 -3.56 10.71
C SER A 185 -14.92 -4.02 11.84
N GLU A 186 -14.37 -4.52 12.95
CA GLU A 186 -15.17 -4.95 14.09
C GLU A 186 -16.02 -3.81 14.68
N ARG A 187 -17.31 -4.11 14.92
CA ARG A 187 -18.24 -3.17 15.57
C ARG A 187 -17.85 -2.98 17.03
N GLN A 188 -17.75 -1.73 17.46
CA GLN A 188 -17.43 -1.34 18.83
C GLN A 188 -18.33 -1.95 19.91
N SER A 189 -19.58 -2.30 19.57
CA SER A 189 -20.50 -2.95 20.50
C SER A 189 -19.98 -4.27 21.06
N LYS A 190 -18.99 -4.90 20.41
CA LYS A 190 -18.34 -6.13 20.87
C LYS A 190 -17.03 -5.93 21.63
N THR A 191 -16.43 -4.73 21.62
CA THR A 191 -15.07 -4.51 22.14
C THR A 191 -15.03 -4.02 23.59
N GLY A 192 -16.16 -3.62 24.17
CA GLY A 192 -16.26 -3.17 25.56
C GLY A 192 -15.42 -1.92 25.88
N ALA A 193 -14.90 -1.23 24.86
CA ALA A 193 -14.01 -0.09 25.01
C ALA A 193 -14.75 1.12 25.61
N GLN A 194 -14.16 1.75 26.63
CA GLN A 194 -14.67 2.98 27.25
C GLN A 194 -13.70 4.15 27.03
N GLY A 195 -14.21 5.38 27.11
CA GLY A 195 -13.39 6.60 27.05
C GLY A 195 -12.76 6.86 25.67
N GLU A 196 -11.48 7.21 25.64
CA GLU A 196 -10.77 7.58 24.40
C GLU A 196 -10.70 6.43 23.38
N ARG A 197 -10.60 5.18 23.84
CA ARG A 197 -10.63 4.01 22.94
C ARG A 197 -11.96 3.85 22.20
N ALA A 198 -13.06 4.30 22.81
CA ALA A 198 -14.36 4.35 22.14
C ALA A 198 -14.41 5.47 21.09
N LYS A 199 -13.81 6.64 21.34
CA LYS A 199 -13.75 7.69 20.31
C LYS A 199 -12.89 7.27 19.11
N GLU A 200 -11.77 6.60 19.39
CA GLU A 200 -10.84 6.09 18.38
C GLU A 200 -11.49 5.05 17.45
N GLY A 201 -12.18 4.04 18.00
CA GLY A 201 -12.83 3.04 17.14
C GLY A 201 -14.02 3.58 16.34
N ILE A 202 -14.60 4.74 16.71
CA ILE A 202 -15.60 5.42 15.87
C ILE A 202 -14.89 5.99 14.64
N LYS A 203 -13.74 6.64 14.83
CA LYS A 203 -12.94 7.20 13.73
C LYS A 203 -12.46 6.13 12.75
N ILE A 204 -11.96 5.00 13.27
CA ILE A 204 -11.55 3.85 12.43
C ILE A 204 -12.73 3.32 11.59
N ASN A 205 -13.94 3.29 12.15
CA ASN A 205 -15.12 2.88 11.38
C ASN A 205 -15.60 3.98 10.42
N LEU A 206 -15.38 5.25 10.73
CA LEU A 206 -15.71 6.37 9.86
C LEU A 206 -14.81 6.41 8.63
N SER A 207 -13.50 6.14 8.76
CA SER A 207 -12.59 6.01 7.63
C SER A 207 -12.88 4.80 6.73
N LEU A 208 -13.74 3.88 7.18
CA LEU A 208 -14.19 2.68 6.46
C LEU A 208 -15.62 2.80 5.88
N SER A 209 -16.37 3.87 6.23
CA SER A 209 -17.79 4.07 5.85
C SER A 209 -17.91 5.08 4.72
#